data_AF-A0A356S4C9-F1
#
_entry.id   AF-A0A356S4C9-F1
#
_cell.length_a   1.000
_cell.length_b   1.000
_cell.length_c   1.000
_cell.angle_alpha   90.00
_cell.angle_beta   90.00
_cell.angle_gamma   90.00
#
_symmetry.space_group_name_H-M   'P 1'
#
loop_
_entity.id
_entity.type
_entity.pdbx_description
1 polymer ?
#
loop_
_entity_poly.entity_id
_entity_poly.type
_entity_poly.pdbx_seq_one_letter_code
_entity_poly.pdbx_strand_id
1 'polypeptide(L)'
;MRLPIEHGEFQLGYYSNSLDDKEHLTLHMGDIANGENVLVRVHSECLTGDTFGSRRCDCGEQLDHSLQLIAEEGRGLLIYLRQEGRGIGL
;
A
#
# COMPACT_ATOMS: atom_id res chain seq x y z
N MET A 1 5.25 2.20 -12.99
CA MET A 1 4.06 2.02 -13.86
C MET A 1 2.95 2.92 -13.34
N ARG A 2 2.07 3.49 -14.17
CA ARG A 2 0.91 4.24 -13.67
C ARG A 2 -0.25 3.28 -13.42
N LEU A 3 -0.94 3.46 -12.30
CA LEU A 3 -2.06 2.64 -11.84
C LEU A 3 -3.25 3.57 -11.56
N PRO A 4 -4.19 3.71 -12.52
CA PRO A 4 -5.43 4.42 -12.28
C PRO A 4 -6.35 3.58 -11.38
N ILE A 5 -6.80 4.17 -10.28
CA ILE A 5 -7.76 3.58 -9.33
C ILE A 5 -8.84 4.60 -8.99
N GLU A 6 -9.80 4.22 -8.14
CA GLU A 6 -10.90 5.09 -7.69
C GLU A 6 -10.40 6.41 -7.07
N HIS A 7 -9.33 6.33 -6.26
CA HIS A 7 -8.72 7.48 -5.58
C HIS A 7 -7.76 8.29 -6.48
N GLY A 8 -7.74 8.07 -7.79
CA GLY A 8 -6.90 8.80 -8.75
C GLY A 8 -5.75 7.97 -9.33
N GLU A 9 -4.73 8.64 -9.85
CA GLU A 9 -3.62 7.99 -10.55
C GLU A 9 -2.39 7.88 -9.64
N PHE A 10 -2.02 6.64 -9.30
CA PHE A 10 -0.83 6.34 -8.52
C PHE A 10 0.30 5.83 -9.40
N GLN A 11 1.53 5.98 -8.93
CA GLN A 11 2.70 5.33 -9.49
C GLN A 11 3.05 4.08 -8.68
N LEU A 12 3.00 2.93 -9.35
CA LEU A 12 3.39 1.63 -8.81
C LEU A 12 4.91 1.45 -8.88
N GLY A 13 5.51 1.18 -7.73
CA GLY A 13 6.87 0.68 -7.57
C GLY A 13 6.87 -0.79 -7.14
N TYR A 14 7.93 -1.51 -7.51
CA TYR A 14 8.16 -2.90 -7.15
C TYR A 14 9.53 -3.01 -6.48
N TYR A 15 9.60 -3.76 -5.38
CA TYR A 15 10.80 -3.93 -4.58
C TYR A 15 10.96 -5.39 -4.18
N SER A 16 12.13 -5.96 -4.44
CA SER A 16 12.58 -7.22 -3.86
C SER A 16 13.55 -6.93 -2.71
N ASN A 17 13.85 -7.94 -1.90
CA ASN A 17 14.85 -7.82 -0.84
C ASN A 17 15.80 -9.04 -0.85
N SER A 18 16.82 -9.02 0.01
CA SER A 18 17.81 -10.10 0.14
C SER A 18 17.60 -10.98 1.38
N LEU A 19 16.50 -10.79 2.10
CA LEU A 19 16.12 -11.48 3.33
C LEU A 19 15.15 -12.63 3.08
N ASP A 20 14.26 -12.49 2.10
CA ASP A 20 13.28 -13.49 1.69
C ASP A 20 12.93 -13.37 0.19
N ASP A 21 12.10 -14.30 -0.29
CA ASP A 21 11.62 -14.32 -1.68
C ASP A 21 10.34 -13.49 -1.86
N LYS A 22 10.04 -12.56 -0.93
CA LYS A 22 8.83 -11.76 -0.99
C LYS A 22 9.08 -10.46 -1.74
N GLU A 23 8.13 -10.18 -2.59
CA GLU A 23 8.09 -8.96 -3.37
C GLU A 23 7.22 -7.94 -2.63
N HIS A 24 7.53 -6.67 -2.72
CA HIS A 24 6.77 -5.61 -2.08
C HIS A 24 6.40 -4.58 -3.12
N LEU A 25 5.25 -3.94 -2.92
CA LEU A 25 4.76 -2.92 -3.82
C LEU A 25 4.72 -1.58 -3.10
N THR A 26 4.91 -0.52 -3.87
CA THR A 26 4.60 0.82 -3.40
C THR A 26 3.63 1.51 -4.33
N LEU A 27 2.78 2.35 -3.78
CA LEU A 27 1.90 3.24 -4.52
C LEU A 27 2.19 4.65 -4.05
N HIS A 28 2.65 5.53 -4.94
CA HIS A 28 2.86 6.92 -4.58
C HIS A 28 2.09 7.87 -5.49
N MET A 29 1.67 9.00 -4.91
CA MET A 29 1.08 10.13 -5.60
C MET A 29 1.95 11.36 -5.37
N GLY A 30 2.08 12.20 -6.41
CA GLY A 30 2.93 13.39 -6.37
C GLY A 30 4.44 13.08 -6.38
N ASP A 31 5.25 14.13 -6.28
CA ASP A 31 6.71 14.02 -6.21
C ASP A 31 7.17 13.82 -4.77
N ILE A 32 7.66 12.62 -4.46
CA ILE A 32 8.15 12.23 -3.12
C ILE A 32 9.68 12.22 -3.02
N ALA A 33 10.41 12.66 -4.05
CA ALA A 33 11.86 12.44 -4.17
C ALA A 33 12.70 13.14 -3.09
N ASN A 34 12.25 14.28 -2.56
CA ASN A 34 12.96 15.00 -1.50
C ASN A 34 12.75 14.41 -0.10
N GLY A 35 11.78 13.50 0.08
CA GLY A 35 11.47 12.85 1.36
C GLY A 35 10.86 13.75 2.45
N GLU A 36 10.67 15.05 2.22
CA GLU A 36 10.15 15.97 3.23
C GLU A 36 8.62 15.97 3.27
N ASN A 37 8.03 15.87 4.46
CA ASN A 37 6.58 15.96 4.69
C ASN A 37 5.74 15.08 3.75
N VAL A 38 6.18 13.84 3.53
CA VAL A 38 5.43 12.86 2.74
C VAL A 38 4.46 12.11 3.65
N LEU A 39 3.16 12.09 3.32
CA LEU A 39 2.21 11.24 4.02
C LEU A 39 2.51 9.77 3.70
N VAL A 40 2.81 8.96 4.72
CA VAL A 40 3.22 7.56 4.54
C VAL A 40 2.27 6.60 5.27
N ARG A 41 1.82 5.57 4.55
CA ARG A 41 1.15 4.40 5.11
C ARG A 41 2.01 3.15 4.89
N VAL A 42 2.27 2.40 5.96
CA VAL A 42 2.78 1.02 5.86
C VAL A 42 1.62 0.06 6.06
N HIS A 43 1.39 -0.79 5.07
CA HIS A 43 0.29 -1.75 5.05
C HIS A 43 0.84 -3.18 4.93
N SER A 44 0.52 -4.03 5.90
CA SER A 44 0.78 -5.46 5.79
C SER A 44 -0.34 -6.12 5.00
N GLU A 45 0.02 -6.87 3.97
CA GLU A 45 -0.90 -7.65 3.14
C GLU A 45 -1.86 -8.49 3.99
N CYS A 46 -3.14 -8.38 3.68
CA CYS A 46 -4.18 -9.27 4.18
C CYS A 46 -5.04 -9.69 2.99
N LEU A 47 -4.77 -10.86 2.40
CA LEU A 47 -5.48 -11.29 1.19
C LEU A 47 -7.00 -11.30 1.40
N THR A 48 -7.43 -11.85 2.54
CA THR A 48 -8.86 -11.97 2.86
C THR A 48 -9.54 -10.62 3.06
N GLY A 49 -8.87 -9.65 3.69
CA GLY A 49 -9.41 -8.31 3.92
C GLY A 49 -9.34 -7.42 2.69
N ASP A 50 -8.15 -7.31 2.10
CA ASP A 50 -7.82 -6.36 1.03
C ASP A 50 -8.46 -6.76 -0.30
N THR A 51 -8.49 -8.06 -0.63
CA THR A 51 -8.98 -8.55 -1.93
C THR A 51 -10.41 -9.12 -1.85
N PHE A 52 -10.72 -9.88 -0.80
CA PHE A 52 -12.02 -10.54 -0.67
C PHE A 52 -13.03 -9.81 0.20
N GLY A 53 -12.66 -8.66 0.80
CA GLY A 53 -13.58 -7.86 1.62
C GLY A 53 -14.06 -8.60 2.88
N SER A 54 -13.21 -9.44 3.47
CA SER A 54 -13.51 -10.17 4.71
C SER A 54 -13.93 -9.21 5.83
N ARG A 55 -15.08 -9.46 6.44
CA ARG A 55 -15.58 -8.71 7.61
C ARG A 55 -14.98 -9.20 8.94
N ARG A 56 -13.99 -10.10 8.90
CA ARG A 56 -13.30 -10.60 10.11
C ARG A 56 -12.17 -9.67 10.55
N CYS A 57 -11.76 -8.76 9.69
CA CYS A 57 -10.80 -7.69 9.98
C CYS A 57 -11.24 -6.42 9.24
N ASP A 58 -10.58 -5.32 9.51
CA ASP A 58 -10.79 -4.00 8.90
C ASP A 58 -9.68 -3.66 7.89
N CYS A 59 -8.83 -4.62 7.50
CA CYS A 59 -7.65 -4.36 6.65
C CYS A 59 -8.02 -3.71 5.30
N GLY A 60 -9.09 -4.18 4.65
CA GLY A 60 -9.55 -3.60 3.40
C GLY A 60 -10.03 -2.15 3.56
N GLU A 61 -10.78 -1.84 4.61
CA GLU A 61 -11.23 -0.48 4.93
C GLU A 61 -10.03 0.44 5.26
N GLN A 62 -9.04 -0.07 6.00
CA GLN A 62 -7.83 0.67 6.30
C GLN A 62 -6.98 0.96 5.05
N LEU A 63 -6.88 0.00 4.12
CA LEU A 63 -6.18 0.18 2.86
C LEU A 63 -6.85 1.26 2.02
N ASP A 64 -8.17 1.14 1.83
CA ASP A 64 -8.97 2.08 1.06
C ASP A 64 -8.88 3.50 1.62
N HIS A 65 -9.11 3.65 2.93
CA HIS A 65 -9.02 4.94 3.60
C HIS A 65 -7.61 5.57 3.50
N SER A 66 -6.56 4.76 3.54
CA SER A 66 -5.19 5.26 3.39
C SER A 66 -4.92 5.78 1.98
N LEU A 67 -5.43 5.10 0.95
CA LEU A 67 -5.32 5.55 -0.44
C LEU A 67 -6.12 6.84 -0.66
N GLN A 68 -7.32 6.93 -0.09
CA GLN A 68 -8.13 8.16 -0.10
C GLN A 68 -7.37 9.34 0.52
N LEU A 69 -6.82 9.18 1.73
CA LEU A 69 -6.08 10.27 2.40
C LEU A 69 -4.84 10.71 1.61
N ILE A 70 -4.11 9.76 1.00
CA ILE A 70 -2.97 10.11 0.13
C ILE A 70 -3.43 10.89 -1.10
N ALA A 71 -4.58 10.53 -1.67
CA ALA A 71 -5.16 11.23 -2.80
C ALA A 71 -5.62 12.65 -2.43
N GLU A 72 -6.24 12.82 -1.27
CA GLU A 72 -6.67 14.11 -0.74
C GLU A 72 -5.48 15.06 -0.46
N GLU A 73 -4.38 14.53 0.08
CA GLU A 73 -3.13 15.28 0.27
C GLU A 73 -2.43 15.59 -1.07
N GLY A 74 -2.68 14.78 -2.10
CA GLY A 74 -2.04 14.87 -3.42
C GLY A 74 -0.56 14.47 -3.44
N ARG A 75 -0.01 14.10 -2.28
CA ARG A 75 1.40 13.77 -2.09
C ARG A 75 1.60 12.74 -0.97
N GLY A 76 1.91 11.51 -1.34
CA GLY A 76 2.09 10.45 -0.35
C GLY A 76 2.55 9.12 -0.93
N LEU A 77 2.81 8.18 -0.02
CA LEU A 77 3.37 6.86 -0.31
C LEU A 77 2.66 5.81 0.55
N LEU A 78 2.10 4.80 -0.10
CA LEU A 78 1.67 3.56 0.53
C LEU A 78 2.70 2.46 0.23
N ILE A 79 3.18 1.80 1.28
CA ILE A 79 4.07 0.64 1.21
C ILE A 79 3.25 -0.60 1.50
N TYR A 80 3.06 -1.46 0.50
CA TYR A 80 2.34 -2.72 0.60
C TYR A 80 3.33 -3.86 0.81
N LEU A 81 3.48 -4.27 2.06
CA LEU A 81 4.39 -5.33 2.47
C LEU A 81 3.68 -6.68 2.38
N ARG A 82 4.23 -7.61 1.60
CA ARG A 82 3.71 -8.98 1.46
C ARG A 82 4.04 -9.87 2.68
N GLN A 83 3.59 -9.41 3.86
CA GLN A 83 3.81 -10.04 5.15
C GLN A 83 2.50 -10.54 5.76
N GLU A 84 1.80 -11.39 5.01
CA GLU A 84 0.55 -11.97 5.46
C GLU A 84 0.69 -12.69 6.82
N GLY A 85 -0.34 -12.56 7.67
CA GLY A 85 -0.38 -13.19 8.99
C GLY A 85 0.69 -12.72 9.98
N ARG A 86 1.29 -11.53 9.79
CA ARG A 86 2.47 -11.08 10.54
C ARG A 86 3.68 -12.00 10.36
N GLY A 87 3.82 -12.58 9.17
CA GLY A 87 4.95 -13.43 8.81
C GLY A 87 4.76 -14.93 9.08
N ILE A 88 3.60 -15.37 9.60
CA ILE A 88 3.29 -16.80 9.74
C ILE A 88 2.77 -17.44 8.45
N GLY A 89 2.47 -16.62 7.42
CA GLY A 89 1.78 -17.06 6.23
C GLY A 89 0.29 -17.34 6.48
N LEU A 90 -0.39 -17.85 5.46
CA LEU A 90 -1.65 -18.57 5.61
C LEU A 90 -1.39 -20.01 6.02
#